data_AF-A0A962YH98-F1
#
_entry.id   AF-A0A962YH98-F1
#
_cell.length_a   1.000
_cell.length_b   1.000
_cell.length_c   1.000
_cell.angle_alpha   90.00
_cell.angle_beta   90.00
_cell.angle_gamma   90.00
#
_symmetry.space_group_name_H-M   'P 1'
#
loop_
_entity.id
_entity.type
_entity.pdbx_description
1 polymer ?
#
loop_
_entity_poly.entity_id
_entity_poly.type
_entity_poly.pdbx_seq_one_letter_code
_entity_poly.pdbx_strand_id
1 'polypeptide(L)'
;MSIVIAVIANSGAYRWGASLLLLLLLLLLPAAWSQTEAEVFRAGVMKHFPPHYMTSPLRAEPEGFAIDIMDAVAARAGLVPEYIVFDTWAQIQQALREHDIDVIPNMGITADRQVFARFTRPVETVPVRIFVRASDNRI
;
A
#
# COMPACT_ATOMS: atom_id res chain seq x y z
N MET A 1 21.09 -5.02 -16.16
CA MET A 1 21.12 -4.16 -17.36
C MET A 1 22.47 -3.48 -17.40
N SER A 2 23.37 -3.94 -18.27
CA SER A 2 24.78 -3.48 -18.29
C SER A 2 24.90 -2.21 -19.13
N ILE A 3 25.38 -1.13 -18.52
CA ILE A 3 25.73 0.10 -19.24
C ILE A 3 27.16 -0.08 -19.74
N VAL A 4 27.35 -0.20 -21.05
CA VAL A 4 28.67 -0.16 -21.70
C VAL A 4 28.86 1.24 -22.26
N ILE A 5 29.81 2.00 -21.69
CA ILE A 5 30.22 3.30 -22.23
C ILE A 5 31.44 3.07 -23.11
N ALA A 6 31.24 3.13 -24.43
CA ALA A 6 32.33 3.11 -25.40
C ALA A 6 32.93 4.51 -25.51
N VAL A 7 34.17 4.69 -25.04
CA VAL A 7 34.95 5.91 -25.27
C VAL A 7 35.75 5.72 -26.55
N ILE A 8 35.37 6.45 -27.62
CA ILE A 8 36.13 6.48 -28.87
C ILE A 8 37.41 7.28 -28.63
N ALA A 9 38.55 6.60 -28.55
CA ALA A 9 39.87 7.21 -28.55
C ALA A 9 40.24 7.58 -30.00
N ASN A 10 39.97 8.83 -30.40
CA ASN A 10 40.47 9.36 -31.67
C ASN A 10 41.83 10.04 -31.45
N SER A 11 42.86 9.54 -32.14
CA SER A 11 44.25 10.01 -32.08
C SER A 11 44.39 11.40 -32.69
N GLY A 12 44.56 12.42 -31.85
CA GLY A 12 44.91 13.78 -32.26
C GLY A 12 45.37 14.60 -31.07
N ALA A 13 46.51 15.27 -31.19
CA ALA A 13 47.38 15.82 -30.14
C ALA A 13 46.83 16.96 -29.24
N TYR A 14 45.51 17.10 -29.05
CA TYR A 14 44.93 18.06 -28.11
C TYR A 14 43.80 17.37 -27.33
N ARG A 15 43.53 17.77 -26.07
CA ARG A 15 42.31 17.50 -25.24
C ARG A 15 42.45 16.68 -23.94
N TRP A 16 43.64 16.52 -23.34
CA TRP A 16 43.79 15.90 -22.01
C TRP A 16 42.99 16.63 -20.91
N GLY A 17 42.95 17.97 -20.95
CA GLY A 17 42.19 18.78 -19.97
C GLY A 17 40.67 18.58 -20.03
N ALA A 18 40.11 18.40 -21.23
CA ALA A 18 38.67 18.18 -21.40
C ALA A 18 38.22 16.80 -20.91
N SER A 19 39.10 15.80 -21.01
CA SER A 19 38.83 14.43 -20.58
C SER A 19 38.88 14.30 -19.05
N LEU A 20 39.82 15.00 -18.40
CA LEU A 20 39.90 15.09 -16.94
C LEU A 20 38.72 15.87 -16.35
N LEU A 21 38.28 16.94 -16.99
CA LEU A 21 37.09 17.69 -16.58
C LEU A 21 35.81 16.87 -16.74
N LEU A 22 35.68 16.07 -17.80
CA LEU A 22 34.54 15.16 -17.96
C LEU A 22 34.54 14.05 -16.91
N LEU A 23 35.71 13.47 -16.60
CA LEU A 23 35.86 12.47 -15.55
C LEU A 23 35.57 13.04 -14.16
N LEU A 24 36.04 14.27 -13.88
CA LEU A 24 35.73 14.97 -12.64
C LEU A 24 34.24 15.32 -12.54
N LEU A 25 33.62 15.74 -13.65
CA LEU A 25 32.18 16.00 -13.73
C LEU A 25 31.37 14.73 -13.51
N LEU A 26 31.82 13.58 -14.04
CA LEU A 26 31.20 12.27 -13.81
C LEU A 26 31.40 11.75 -12.37
N LEU A 27 32.51 12.09 -11.71
CA LEU A 27 32.72 11.80 -10.29
C LEU A 27 31.92 12.73 -9.34
N LEU A 28 31.62 13.96 -9.80
CA LEU A 28 30.84 14.96 -9.07
C LEU A 28 29.32 14.82 -9.29
N LEU A 29 28.88 14.05 -10.28
CA LEU A 29 27.48 13.64 -10.37
C LEU A 29 27.20 12.80 -9.12
N PRO A 30 26.29 13.22 -8.23
CA PRO A 30 25.86 12.33 -7.16
C PRO A 30 25.41 11.06 -7.84
N ALA A 31 26.01 9.93 -7.45
CA ALA A 31 25.54 8.64 -7.88
C ALA A 31 24.07 8.60 -7.48
N ALA A 32 23.19 8.86 -8.44
CA ALA A 32 21.77 8.72 -8.31
C ALA A 32 21.53 7.21 -8.31
N TRP A 33 21.97 6.57 -7.22
CA TRP A 33 21.42 5.30 -6.80
C TRP A 33 19.92 5.59 -6.72
N SER A 34 19.17 5.10 -7.70
CA SER A 34 17.72 5.12 -7.64
C SER A 34 17.37 4.34 -6.38
N GLN A 35 17.05 5.05 -5.30
CA GLN A 35 16.30 4.46 -4.22
C GLN A 35 14.95 4.16 -4.86
N THR A 36 14.64 2.88 -5.04
CA THR A 36 13.27 2.47 -5.35
C THR A 36 12.44 2.94 -4.18
N GLU A 37 11.77 4.07 -4.35
CA GLU A 37 10.81 4.57 -3.39
C GLU A 37 9.76 3.49 -3.22
N ALA A 38 9.44 3.15 -1.97
CA ALA A 38 8.47 2.10 -1.71
C ALA A 38 7.11 2.51 -2.32
N GLU A 39 6.51 1.61 -3.09
CA GLU A 39 5.26 1.90 -3.77
C GLU A 39 4.13 2.05 -2.74
N VAL A 40 3.47 3.20 -2.77
CA VAL A 40 2.36 3.55 -1.88
C VAL A 40 1.05 3.13 -2.51
N PHE A 41 0.15 2.52 -1.73
CA PHE A 41 -1.22 2.19 -2.14
C PHE A 41 -2.22 2.65 -1.09
N ARG A 42 -3.44 2.99 -1.53
CA ARG A 42 -4.50 3.51 -0.68
C ARG A 42 -5.35 2.37 -0.15
N ALA A 43 -5.34 2.18 1.17
CA ALA A 43 -6.16 1.21 1.87
C ALA A 43 -7.34 1.90 2.55
N GLY A 44 -8.56 1.59 2.11
CA GLY A 44 -9.77 2.08 2.77
C GLY A 44 -10.03 1.33 4.07
N VAL A 45 -10.30 2.04 5.16
CA VAL A 45 -10.59 1.45 6.48
C VAL A 45 -11.82 2.08 7.11
N MET A 46 -12.54 1.30 7.93
CA MET A 46 -13.68 1.84 8.69
C MET A 46 -13.16 2.62 9.90
N LYS A 47 -13.79 3.75 10.22
CA LYS A 47 -13.46 4.52 11.42
C LYS A 47 -13.63 3.74 12.73
N HIS A 48 -14.71 2.95 12.80
CA HIS A 48 -15.03 2.19 14.00
C HIS A 48 -15.76 0.88 13.67
N PHE A 49 -15.03 -0.22 13.76
CA PHE A 49 -15.54 -1.57 13.59
C PHE A 49 -14.61 -2.56 14.35
N PRO A 50 -14.62 -2.52 15.70
CA PRO A 50 -13.77 -3.38 16.50
C PRO A 50 -14.18 -4.86 16.33
N PRO A 51 -13.22 -5.80 16.43
CA PRO A 51 -11.81 -5.60 16.74
C PRO A 51 -10.93 -5.29 15.52
N HIS A 52 -11.51 -5.14 14.33
CA HIS A 52 -10.77 -5.02 13.07
C HIS A 52 -10.24 -3.61 12.83
N TYR A 53 -11.06 -2.60 13.11
CA TYR A 53 -10.71 -1.20 12.91
C TYR A 53 -11.14 -0.34 14.10
N MET A 54 -10.19 0.43 14.61
CA MET A 54 -10.39 1.44 15.64
C MET A 54 -9.52 2.63 15.26
N THR A 55 -10.05 3.85 15.26
CA THR A 55 -9.21 5.05 15.20
C THR A 55 -8.87 5.48 16.62
N SER A 56 -7.58 5.54 16.96
CA SER A 56 -7.16 6.02 18.26
C SER A 56 -7.52 7.51 18.41
N PRO A 57 -8.08 7.95 19.55
CA PRO A 57 -8.23 9.38 19.82
C PRO A 57 -6.87 10.09 19.98
N LEU A 58 -5.80 9.33 20.25
CA LEU A 58 -4.47 9.85 20.60
C LEU A 58 -3.47 9.74 19.44
N ARG A 59 -3.72 8.87 18.46
CA ARG A 59 -2.91 8.70 17.26
C ARG A 59 -3.82 8.84 16.06
N ALA A 60 -3.44 9.68 15.10
CA ALA A 60 -4.23 9.90 13.88
C ALA A 60 -4.30 8.68 12.94
N GLU A 61 -3.78 7.53 13.38
CA GLU A 61 -3.65 6.31 12.59
C GLU A 61 -4.68 5.26 13.05
N PRO A 62 -5.24 4.49 12.11
CA PRO A 62 -6.10 3.36 12.44
C PRO A 62 -5.29 2.22 13.07
N GLU A 63 -5.92 1.48 13.98
CA GLU A 63 -5.38 0.29 14.62
C GLU A 63 -6.41 -0.85 14.60
N GLY A 64 -5.97 -2.08 14.87
CA GLY A 64 -6.83 -3.26 14.98
C GLY A 64 -6.38 -4.41 14.11
N PHE A 65 -7.08 -5.54 14.22
CA PHE A 65 -6.64 -6.80 13.61
C PHE A 65 -6.48 -6.72 12.09
N ALA A 66 -7.35 -5.99 11.39
CA ALA A 66 -7.25 -5.86 9.94
C ALA A 66 -6.07 -4.98 9.51
N ILE A 67 -5.70 -3.99 10.34
CA ILE A 67 -4.53 -3.13 10.13
C ILE A 67 -3.25 -3.94 10.31
N ASP A 68 -3.13 -4.70 11.40
CA ASP A 68 -1.95 -5.54 11.68
C ASP A 68 -1.66 -6.52 10.53
N ILE A 69 -2.71 -7.12 9.97
CA ILE A 69 -2.59 -8.02 8.82
C ILE A 69 -2.18 -7.27 7.56
N MET A 70 -2.76 -6.09 7.29
CA MET A 70 -2.44 -5.30 6.12
C MET A 70 -0.98 -4.83 6.16
N ASP A 71 -0.51 -4.32 7.30
CA ASP A 71 0.88 -3.90 7.50
C ASP A 71 1.84 -5.06 7.29
N ALA A 72 1.54 -6.24 7.86
CA ALA A 72 2.38 -7.43 7.71
C ALA A 72 2.47 -7.91 6.25
N VAL A 73 1.38 -7.79 5.49
CA VAL A 73 1.35 -8.14 4.05
C VAL A 73 2.10 -7.10 3.22
N ALA A 74 1.86 -5.80 3.47
CA ALA A 74 2.52 -4.71 2.77
C ALA A 74 4.04 -4.75 2.96
N ALA A 75 4.50 -4.97 4.20
CA ALA A 75 5.93 -5.11 4.51
C ALA A 75 6.59 -6.26 3.75
N ARG A 76 5.90 -7.40 3.57
CA ARG A 76 6.41 -8.54 2.78
C ARG A 76 6.43 -8.25 1.27
N ALA A 77 5.54 -7.37 0.81
CA ALA A 77 5.44 -6.98 -0.59
C ALA A 77 6.36 -5.80 -0.95
N GLY A 78 6.99 -5.14 0.03
CA GLY A 78 7.75 -3.90 -0.19
C GLY A 78 6.86 -2.70 -0.51
N LEU A 79 5.61 -2.74 -0.05
CA LEU A 79 4.60 -1.69 -0.24
C LEU A 79 4.38 -0.92 1.06
N VAL A 80 3.85 0.31 0.93
CA VAL A 80 3.47 1.15 2.07
C VAL A 80 1.98 1.49 1.98
N PRO A 81 1.15 1.11 2.97
CA PRO A 81 -0.26 1.48 2.98
C PRO A 81 -0.43 2.95 3.37
N GLU A 82 -1.23 3.68 2.60
CA GLU A 82 -1.85 4.94 2.99
C GLU A 82 -3.30 4.67 3.41
N TYR A 83 -3.61 4.85 4.69
CA TYR A 83 -4.92 4.54 5.21
C TYR A 83 -5.92 5.68 5.04
N ILE A 84 -7.00 5.44 4.29
CA ILE A 84 -8.10 6.38 4.07
C ILE A 84 -9.30 5.94 4.93
N VAL A 85 -9.71 6.79 5.87
CA VAL A 85 -10.74 6.46 6.86
C VAL A 85 -12.13 6.85 6.37
N PHE A 86 -13.08 5.92 6.46
CA PHE A 86 -14.49 6.11 6.09
C PHE A 86 -15.44 5.85 7.27
N ASP A 87 -16.54 6.61 7.34
CA ASP A 87 -17.55 6.43 8.40
C ASP A 87 -18.52 5.27 8.11
N THR A 88 -18.75 4.93 6.83
CA THR A 88 -19.75 3.92 6.44
C THR A 88 -19.24 2.91 5.41
N TRP A 89 -19.81 1.69 5.48
CA TRP A 89 -19.55 0.64 4.50
C TRP A 89 -19.95 1.02 3.06
N ALA A 90 -20.96 1.88 2.89
CA ALA A 90 -21.38 2.31 1.56
C ALA A 90 -20.32 3.20 0.91
N GLN A 91 -19.77 4.16 1.68
CA GLN A 91 -18.74 5.08 1.20
C GLN A 91 -17.45 4.34 0.81
N ILE A 92 -16.94 3.48 1.68
CA ILE A 92 -15.70 2.73 1.39
C ILE A 92 -15.86 1.80 0.18
N GLN A 93 -17.00 1.14 0.02
CA GLN A 93 -17.27 0.31 -1.16
C GLN A 93 -17.43 1.15 -2.43
N GLN A 94 -17.95 2.38 -2.33
CA GLN A 94 -18.03 3.30 -3.44
C GLN A 94 -16.63 3.78 -3.87
N ALA A 95 -15.80 4.18 -2.90
CA ALA A 95 -14.41 4.56 -3.15
C ALA A 95 -13.62 3.45 -3.84
N LEU A 96 -13.85 2.18 -3.48
CA LEU A 96 -13.22 1.04 -4.17
C LEU A 96 -13.70 0.91 -5.62
N ARG A 97 -15.00 1.11 -5.89
CA ARG A 97 -15.56 1.06 -7.26
C ARG A 97 -15.05 2.19 -8.14
N GLU A 98 -14.83 3.37 -7.55
CA GLU A 98 -14.35 4.57 -8.24
C GLU A 98 -12.83 4.61 -8.38
N HIS A 99 -12.12 3.61 -7.84
CA HIS A 99 -10.66 3.56 -7.79
C HIS A 99 -10.05 4.72 -6.98
N ASP A 100 -10.77 5.25 -6.00
CA ASP A 100 -10.27 6.21 -5.01
C ASP A 100 -9.47 5.52 -3.89
N ILE A 101 -9.64 4.22 -3.74
CA ILE A 101 -8.81 3.34 -2.92
C ILE A 101 -8.50 2.06 -3.71
N ASP A 102 -7.42 1.40 -3.35
CA ASP A 102 -6.90 0.23 -4.06
C ASP A 102 -7.31 -1.08 -3.38
N VAL A 103 -7.54 -1.05 -2.06
CA VAL A 103 -7.94 -2.23 -1.28
C VAL A 103 -8.77 -1.87 -0.05
N ILE A 104 -9.57 -2.83 0.43
CA ILE A 104 -10.23 -2.81 1.73
C ILE A 104 -9.68 -4.02 2.54
N PRO A 105 -8.93 -3.83 3.64
CA PRO A 105 -8.27 -4.91 4.38
C PRO A 105 -9.21 -6.00 4.93
N ASN A 106 -10.45 -5.62 5.25
CA ASN A 106 -11.49 -6.50 5.75
C ASN A 106 -12.82 -6.15 5.10
N MET A 107 -13.33 -7.07 4.27
CA MET A 107 -14.66 -7.01 3.70
C MET A 107 -15.21 -8.43 3.55
N GLY A 108 -16.44 -8.66 4.02
CA GLY A 108 -17.09 -9.96 3.88
C GLY A 108 -17.35 -10.32 2.41
N ILE A 109 -17.19 -11.60 2.07
CA ILE A 109 -17.33 -12.12 0.71
C ILE A 109 -18.81 -12.40 0.42
N THR A 110 -19.37 -11.74 -0.60
CA THR A 110 -20.73 -11.99 -1.10
C THR A 110 -20.76 -11.95 -2.62
N ALA A 111 -21.79 -12.55 -3.24
CA ALA A 111 -21.95 -12.54 -4.70
C ALA A 111 -21.95 -11.10 -5.27
N ASP A 112 -22.72 -10.20 -4.65
CA ASP A 112 -22.82 -8.79 -5.09
C ASP A 112 -21.48 -8.06 -5.04
N ARG A 113 -20.63 -8.36 -4.04
CA ARG A 113 -19.31 -7.72 -3.90
C ARG A 113 -18.29 -8.28 -4.88
N GLN A 114 -18.43 -9.54 -5.29
CA GLN A 114 -17.56 -10.16 -6.30
C GLN A 114 -17.75 -9.55 -7.69
N VAL A 115 -18.83 -8.82 -7.93
CA VAL A 115 -19.07 -8.11 -9.20
C VAL A 115 -18.05 -6.99 -9.43
N PHE A 116 -17.57 -6.33 -8.36
CA PHE A 116 -16.66 -5.18 -8.47
C PHE A 116 -15.33 -5.36 -7.73
N ALA A 117 -15.18 -6.38 -6.88
CA ALA A 117 -13.97 -6.61 -6.11
C ALA A 117 -13.42 -8.02 -6.33
N ARG A 118 -12.10 -8.13 -6.42
CA ARG A 118 -11.38 -9.41 -6.32
C ARG A 118 -10.99 -9.66 -4.87
N PHE A 119 -11.32 -10.84 -4.36
CA PHE A 119 -10.99 -11.23 -2.99
C PHE A 119 -9.72 -12.05 -2.93
N THR A 120 -8.96 -11.85 -1.86
CA THR A 120 -7.84 -12.71 -1.49
C THR A 120 -8.35 -14.04 -0.92
N ARG A 121 -7.42 -14.92 -0.53
CA ARG A 121 -7.77 -16.03 0.36
C ARG A 121 -8.31 -15.47 1.68
N PRO A 122 -9.40 -16.03 2.24
CA PRO A 122 -9.93 -15.59 3.53
C PRO A 122 -8.85 -15.64 4.62
N VAL A 123 -8.69 -14.54 5.35
CA VAL A 123 -7.83 -14.45 6.54
C VAL A 123 -8.58 -14.95 7.79
N GLU A 124 -9.90 -14.80 7.80
CA GLU A 124 -10.78 -15.23 8.89
C GLU A 124 -12.12 -15.76 8.36
N THR A 125 -12.85 -16.48 9.21
CA THR A 125 -14.22 -16.91 8.92
C THR A 125 -15.04 -16.75 10.19
N VAL A 126 -16.06 -15.88 10.10
CA VAL A 126 -16.94 -15.55 11.23
C VAL A 126 -18.34 -16.08 10.93
N PRO A 127 -18.91 -16.96 11.78
CA PRO A 127 -20.28 -17.41 11.57
C PRO A 127 -21.27 -16.28 11.90
N VAL A 128 -22.33 -16.15 11.10
CA VAL A 128 -23.45 -15.27 11.45
C VAL A 128 -24.17 -15.87 12.66
N ARG A 129 -24.28 -15.08 13.72
CA ARG A 129 -24.96 -15.45 14.97
C ARG A 129 -26.04 -14.42 15.29
N ILE A 130 -27.14 -14.88 15.86
CA ILE A 130 -28.19 -14.02 16.39
C ILE A 130 -27.91 -13.82 17.87
N PHE A 131 -27.83 -12.57 18.30
CA PHE A 131 -27.69 -12.19 19.70
C PHE A 131 -29.02 -11.68 20.21
N VAL A 132 -29.36 -12.12 21.41
CA VAL A 132 -30.59 -11.73 22.12
C VAL A 132 -30.25 -11.29 23.53
N ARG A 133 -31.16 -10.51 24.13
CA ARG A 133 -31.01 -10.18 25.54
C ARG A 133 -31.10 -11.47 26.35
N ALA A 134 -30.23 -11.60 27.35
CA ALA A 134 -30.23 -12.75 28.25
C ALA A 134 -31.58 -12.97 28.98
N SER A 135 -32.40 -11.91 29.10
CA SER A 135 -33.73 -11.97 29.69
C SER A 135 -34.86 -12.32 28.71
N ASP A 136 -34.58 -12.48 27.41
CA ASP A 136 -35.60 -12.79 26.40
C ASP A 136 -35.71 -14.30 26.19
N ASN A 137 -36.80 -14.91 26.67
CA ASN A 137 -37.07 -16.35 26.61
C ASN A 137 -37.99 -16.75 25.42
N ARG A 138 -38.14 -15.90 24.40
CA ARG A 138 -39.10 -16.12 23.29
C ARG A 138 -38.49 -16.77 22.03
N ILE A 139 -37.32 -17.37 22.16
CA ILE A 139 -36.44 -17.88 21.10
C ILE A 139 -35.91 -19.24 21.47
#